data_AF-A0A538JH43-F1
#
_entry.id   AF-A0A538JH43-F1
#
_cell.length_a   1.000
_cell.length_b   1.000
_cell.length_c   1.000
_cell.angle_alpha   90.00
_cell.angle_beta   90.00
_cell.angle_gamma   90.00
#
_symmetry.space_group_name_H-M   'P 1'
#
loop_
_entity.id
_entity.type
_entity.pdbx_description
1 polymer ?
#
loop_
_entity_poly.entity_id
_entity_poly.type
_entity_poly.pdbx_seq_one_letter_code
_entity_poly.pdbx_strand_id
1 'polypeptide(L)' 'MVDTTTTDLFPQELDHRASNGLEVSLLWSKRTNRLTVAVNDTATGEVLHVPAHPHNALDVFKHPYAYAA' A
#
# COMPACT_ATOMS: atom_id res chain seq x y z
N MET A 1 -8.33 4.43 -30.03
CA MET A 1 -7.20 3.78 -29.32
C MET A 1 -6.99 4.61 -28.08
N VAL A 2 -7.50 4.16 -26.93
CA VAL A 2 -7.34 4.91 -25.66
C VAL A 2 -5.98 4.53 -25.09
N ASP A 3 -5.09 5.52 -24.95
CA ASP A 3 -3.81 5.37 -24.26
C ASP A 3 -4.08 4.99 -22.80
N THR A 4 -4.01 3.69 -22.53
CA THR A 4 -4.28 3.06 -21.22
C THR A 4 -3.06 3.07 -20.32
N THR A 5 -1.97 3.71 -20.75
CA THR A 5 -0.65 3.64 -20.12
C THR A 5 -0.49 4.55 -18.89
N THR A 6 -1.32 5.58 -18.71
CA THR A 6 -1.15 6.53 -17.59
C THR A 6 -1.87 6.11 -16.31
N THR A 7 -3.04 5.45 -16.40
CA THR A 7 -3.83 5.07 -15.22
C THR A 7 -3.22 3.89 -14.43
N ASP A 8 -2.32 3.11 -15.04
CA ASP A 8 -1.65 1.98 -14.36
C ASP A 8 -0.27 2.35 -13.76
N LEU A 9 0.21 3.59 -13.94
CA LEU A 9 1.46 4.03 -13.30
C LEU A 9 1.32 4.18 -11.79
N PHE A 10 0.10 4.47 -11.32
CA PHE A 10 -0.20 4.64 -9.91
C PHE A 10 -1.05 3.45 -9.44
N PRO A 11 -0.58 2.67 -8.46
CA PRO A 11 -1.39 1.59 -7.93
C PRO A 11 -2.71 2.14 -7.38
N GLN A 12 -3.80 1.40 -7.57
CA GLN A 12 -5.10 1.78 -7.03
C GLN A 12 -5.06 1.63 -5.51
N GLU A 13 -5.40 2.69 -4.78
CA GLU A 13 -5.67 2.58 -3.35
C GLU A 13 -6.99 1.84 -3.13
N LEU A 14 -6.94 0.80 -2.29
CA LEU A 14 -8.08 -0.02 -1.91
C LEU A 14 -8.63 0.36 -0.54
N ASP A 15 -7.75 0.74 0.38
CA ASP A 15 -8.09 1.15 1.73
C ASP A 15 -7.00 2.08 2.28
N HIS A 16 -7.38 2.97 3.19
CA HIS A 16 -6.48 3.93 3.81
C HIS A 16 -6.88 4.16 5.26
N ARG A 17 -5.87 4.26 6.13
CA ARG A 17 -6.05 4.78 7.48
C ARG A 17 -4.95 5.75 7.84
N ALA A 18 -5.30 6.74 8.65
CA ALA A 18 -4.36 7.64 9.28
C ALA A 18 -4.57 7.63 10.79
N SER A 19 -3.50 7.54 11.56
CA SER A 19 -3.54 7.58 13.04
C SER A 19 -2.23 8.08 13.60
N ASN A 20 -2.27 9.09 14.47
CA ASN A 20 -1.10 9.63 15.18
C ASN A 20 0.11 9.95 14.28
N GLY A 21 -0.14 10.53 13.11
CA GLY A 21 0.92 10.85 12.15
C GLY A 21 1.41 9.66 11.31
N LEU A 22 0.83 8.47 11.49
CA LEU A 22 1.09 7.31 10.64
C LEU A 22 -0.04 7.18 9.61
N GLU A 23 0.31 7.31 8.33
CA GLU A 23 -0.59 7.06 7.20
C GLU A 23 -0.28 5.67 6.63
N VAL A 24 -1.32 4.87 6.40
CA VAL A 24 -1.20 3.52 5.87
C VAL A 24 -2.18 3.34 4.72
N SER A 25 -1.67 2.98 3.55
CA SER A 25 -2.47 2.71 2.35
C SER A 25 -2.29 1.27 1.90
N LEU A 26 -3.39 0.57 1.62
CA LEU A 26 -3.39 -0.69 0.88
C LEU A 26 -3.50 -0.39 -0.60
N LEU A 27 -2.45 -0.72 -1.35
CA LEU A 27 -2.30 -0.40 -2.77
C LEU A 27 -2.35 -1.66 -3.62
N TRP A 28 -3.04 -1.60 -4.76
CA TRP A 28 -3.13 -2.67 -5.74
C TRP A 28 -2.63 -2.23 -7.11
N SER A 29 -1.60 -2.91 -7.61
CA SER A 29 -1.17 -2.76 -8.99
C SER A 29 -1.96 -3.70 -9.89
N LYS A 30 -2.82 -3.17 -10.76
CA LYS A 30 -3.63 -3.97 -11.69
C LYS A 30 -2.78 -4.75 -12.68
N ARG A 31 -1.75 -4.11 -13.27
CA ARG A 31 -0.83 -4.76 -14.22
C ARG A 31 -0.07 -5.95 -13.65
N THR A 32 0.39 -5.87 -12.41
CA THR A 32 1.16 -6.96 -11.79
C THR A 32 0.33 -7.86 -10.89
N ASN A 33 -0.92 -7.48 -10.63
CA ASN A 33 -1.80 -8.08 -9.65
C ASN A 33 -1.16 -8.23 -8.26
N ARG A 34 -0.34 -7.26 -7.86
CA ARG A 34 0.34 -7.24 -6.56
C ARG A 34 -0.32 -6.27 -5.60
N LEU A 35 -0.37 -6.66 -4.34
CA LEU A 35 -0.80 -5.83 -3.23
C LEU A 35 0.43 -5.38 -2.44
N THR A 36 0.45 -4.12 -2.05
CA THR A 36 1.49 -3.52 -1.24
C THR A 36 0.85 -2.65 -0.18
N VAL A 37 1.31 -2.74 1.06
CA VAL A 37 0.96 -1.79 2.11
C VAL A 37 2.06 -0.75 2.16
N ALA A 38 1.70 0.51 1.88
CA ALA A 38 2.57 1.65 2.07
C ALA A 38 2.29 2.27 3.44
N VAL A 39 3.34 2.53 4.22
CA VAL A 39 3.28 3.27 5.47
C VAL A 39 4.10 4.53 5.28
N ASN A 40 3.51 5.67 5.61
CA ASN A 40 4.16 6.97 5.64
C ASN A 40 4.08 7.48 7.08
N ASP A 41 5.22 7.49 7.77
CA ASP A 41 5.33 8.10 9.09
C ASP A 41 5.65 9.57 8.92
N THR A 42 4.64 10.43 9.10
CA THR A 42 4.78 11.88 8.95
C THR A 42 5.60 12.53 10.07
N ALA A 43 5.79 11.84 11.21
CA ALA A 43 6.60 12.36 12.30
C ALA A 43 8.09 12.21 12.02
N THR A 44 8.49 11.10 11.38
CA THR A 44 9.90 10.82 11.03
C THR A 44 10.23 11.11 9.56
N GLY A 45 9.21 11.19 8.71
CA GLY A 45 9.34 11.26 7.25
C GLY A 45 9.70 9.91 6.61
N GLU A 46 9.64 8.81 7.37
CA GLU A 46 10.00 7.48 6.88
C GLU A 46 8.86 6.85 6.06
N VAL A 47 9.23 6.16 4.98
CA VAL A 47 8.30 5.41 4.14
C VAL A 47 8.70 3.94 4.13
N LEU A 48 7.74 3.07 4.41
CA LEU A 48 7.89 1.62 4.39
C LEU A 48 6.90 1.01 3.40
N HIS A 49 7.38 0.06 2.58
CA HIS A 49 6.55 -0.72 1.68
C HIS A 49 6.62 -2.19 2.04
N VAL A 50 5.47 -2.78 2.37
CA VAL A 50 5.35 -4.19 2.75
C VAL A 50 4.55 -4.94 1.68
N PRO A 51 5.13 -5.93 0.99
CA PRO A 51 4.38 -6.78 0.07
C PRO A 51 3.27 -7.54 0.81
N ALA A 52 2.09 -7.61 0.19
CA ALA A 52 0.95 -8.33 0.73
C ALA A 52 0.43 -9.38 -0.26
N HIS A 53 -0.11 -10.47 0.27
CA HIS A 53 -0.85 -11.45 -0.52
C HIS A 53 -2.36 -11.27 -0.31
N PRO A 54 -3.20 -11.66 -1.29
CA PRO A 54 -4.66 -11.49 -1.17
C PRO A 54 -5.25 -12.11 0.11
N HIS A 55 -4.68 -13.20 0.61
CA HIS A 55 -5.18 -13.91 1.79
C HIS A 55 -4.82 -13.24 3.13
N ASN A 56 -3.80 -12.38 3.17
CA ASN A 56 -3.35 -11.69 4.39
C ASN A 56 -3.30 -10.16 4.26
N ALA A 57 -3.74 -9.59 3.13
CA ALA A 57 -3.58 -8.17 2.84
C ALA A 57 -4.18 -7.25 3.91
N LEU A 58 -5.35 -7.60 4.46
CA LEU A 58 -5.96 -6.83 5.55
C LEU A 58 -5.19 -6.95 6.86
N ASP A 59 -4.49 -8.07 7.09
CA ASP A 59 -3.69 -8.29 8.29
C ASP A 59 -2.36 -7.53 8.21
N VAL A 60 -1.68 -7.61 7.06
CA VAL A 60 -0.51 -6.78 6.76
C VAL A 60 -0.87 -5.30 6.82
N PHE A 61 -2.05 -4.92 6.29
CA PHE A 61 -2.54 -3.55 6.38
C PHE A 61 -2.68 -3.13 7.83
N LYS A 62 -3.27 -3.94 8.71
CA LYS A 62 -3.45 -3.64 10.15
C LYS A 62 -2.15 -3.63 10.94
N HIS A 63 -1.19 -4.47 10.58
CA HIS A 63 0.03 -4.71 11.34
C HIS A 63 1.29 -4.69 10.46
N PRO A 64 1.57 -3.60 9.71
CA PRO A 64 2.61 -3.61 8.68
C PRO A 64 4.01 -3.88 9.25
N TYR A 65 4.31 -3.33 10.43
CA TYR A 65 5.59 -3.56 11.10
C TYR A 65 5.82 -5.00 11.59
N ALA A 66 4.76 -5.82 11.75
CA ALA A 66 4.91 -7.24 12.06
C ALA A 66 5.37 -8.07 10.84
N TYR A 67 5.20 -7.52 9.63
CA TYR A 67 5.50 -8.15 8.36
C TYR A 67 6.70 -7.52 7.63
N ALA A 68 7.35 -6.54 8.26
CA ALA A 68 8.49 -5.81 7.70
C ALA A 68 9.86 -6.44 8.04
N ALA A 69 9.88 -7.62 8.66
CA ALA A 69 11.07 -8.32 9.17
C ALA A 69 11.80 -9.15 8.10
#